data_AF-A0A1I4ED39-F1
#
_entry.id   AF-A0A1I4ED39-F1
#
_cell.length_a   1.000
_cell.length_b   1.000
_cell.length_c   1.000
_cell.angle_alpha   90.00
_cell.angle_beta   90.00
_cell.angle_gamma   90.00
#
_symmetry.space_group_name_H-M   'P 1'
#
loop_
_entity.id
_entity.type
_entity.pdbx_description
1 polymer ?
#
loop_
_entity_poly.entity_id
_entity_poly.type
_entity_poly.pdbx_seq_one_letter_code
_entity_poly.pdbx_strand_id
1 'polypeptide(L)'
;MKPKHAVDCNFDPLGRCHTKCVDGSRLARSKAFAGIKLLAMGIAFLVGAHVFLITPKARAHDALPTAAQPQGWSYPFSCCSGYDCREVADNAIGERPEGYVIEGTGEVITYADSRIKNSPDGVFHWCSVAGANDGHTVCLFVPPRGF
;
A
#
# COMPACT_ATOMS: atom_id res chain seq x y z
N MET A 1 -50.86 40.90 -22.20
CA MET A 1 -50.02 41.88 -22.95
C MET A 1 -48.60 41.34 -23.07
N LYS A 2 -48.02 41.27 -24.28
CA LYS A 2 -46.61 40.91 -24.53
C LYS A 2 -45.74 42.18 -24.54
N PRO A 3 -44.54 42.19 -23.96
CA PRO A 3 -43.63 43.31 -24.11
C PRO A 3 -43.03 43.30 -25.53
N LYS A 4 -43.05 44.46 -26.18
CA LYS A 4 -42.42 44.66 -27.49
C LYS A 4 -40.92 44.83 -27.26
N HIS A 5 -40.10 43.93 -27.79
CA HIS A 5 -38.65 44.11 -27.78
C HIS A 5 -38.30 45.28 -28.70
N ALA A 6 -37.73 46.34 -28.12
CA ALA A 6 -37.12 47.42 -28.89
C ALA A 6 -35.77 46.94 -29.41
N VAL A 7 -35.57 47.04 -30.73
CA VAL A 7 -34.29 46.78 -31.38
C VAL A 7 -33.69 48.14 -31.70
N ASP A 8 -32.68 48.56 -30.94
CA ASP A 8 -31.88 49.73 -31.29
C ASP A 8 -30.95 49.38 -32.46
N CYS A 9 -31.22 49.99 -33.62
CA CYS A 9 -30.40 49.87 -34.81
C CYS A 9 -29.54 51.13 -34.95
N ASN A 10 -28.21 51.03 -34.76
CA ASN A 10 -27.30 52.11 -35.11
C ASN A 10 -26.95 52.02 -36.61
N PHE A 11 -27.04 53.14 -37.33
CA PHE A 11 -26.93 53.21 -38.79
C PHE A 11 -25.54 53.70 -39.20
N ASP A 12 -24.79 52.92 -39.98
CA ASP A 12 -23.53 53.37 -40.58
C ASP A 12 -23.78 54.23 -41.85
N PRO A 13 -22.87 55.12 -42.25
CA PRO A 13 -23.07 56.10 -43.34
C PRO A 13 -23.27 55.51 -44.75
N LEU A 14 -23.17 54.19 -44.90
CA LEU A 14 -23.31 53.47 -46.17
C LEU A 14 -24.57 52.58 -46.23
N GLY A 15 -25.50 52.71 -45.28
CA GLY A 15 -26.83 52.09 -45.36
C GLY A 15 -26.85 50.56 -45.33
N ARG A 16 -25.77 49.92 -44.85
CA ARG A 16 -25.69 48.45 -44.75
C ARG A 16 -25.99 48.01 -43.32
N CYS A 17 -27.14 47.36 -43.13
CA CYS A 17 -27.53 46.84 -41.83
C CYS A 17 -26.78 45.53 -41.55
N HIS A 18 -25.77 45.56 -40.69
CA HIS A 18 -25.16 44.34 -40.17
C HIS A 18 -25.95 43.89 -38.93
N THR A 19 -26.79 42.86 -39.09
CA THR A 19 -27.33 42.11 -37.95
C THR A 19 -26.17 41.42 -37.23
N LYS A 20 -25.59 42.10 -36.23
CA LYS A 20 -24.81 41.41 -35.21
C LYS A 20 -25.81 40.68 -34.32
N CYS A 21 -26.01 39.39 -34.57
CA CYS A 21 -26.59 38.50 -33.57
C CYS A 21 -25.66 38.52 -32.36
N VAL A 22 -25.98 39.33 -31.34
CA VAL A 22 -25.45 39.09 -29.99
C VAL A 22 -26.18 37.85 -29.52
N ASP A 23 -25.51 36.72 -29.63
CA ASP A 23 -26.03 35.44 -29.21
C ASP A 23 -26.31 35.52 -27.71
N GLY A 24 -27.60 35.61 -27.35
CA GLY A 24 -28.12 35.66 -25.98
C GLY A 24 -27.95 34.34 -25.23
N SER A 25 -27.06 33.45 -25.69
CA SER A 25 -26.73 32.16 -25.12
C SER A 25 -25.78 32.26 -23.91
N ARG A 26 -25.62 33.45 -23.32
CA ARG A 26 -24.83 33.68 -22.10
C ARG A 26 -25.66 33.64 -20.81
N LEU A 27 -26.85 33.02 -20.84
CA LEU A 27 -27.72 32.86 -19.68
C LEU A 27 -27.98 31.39 -19.30
N ALA A 28 -26.95 30.53 -19.28
CA ALA A 28 -27.04 29.23 -18.60
C ALA A 28 -25.69 28.52 -18.34
N ARG A 29 -24.54 29.15 -18.63
CA ARG A 29 -23.24 28.45 -18.57
C ARG A 29 -22.35 29.03 -17.46
N SER A 30 -22.70 28.81 -16.20
CA SER A 30 -21.76 29.09 -15.10
C SER A 30 -21.93 28.26 -13.82
N LYS A 31 -23.06 27.58 -13.60
CA LYS A 31 -23.26 26.81 -12.33
C LYS A 31 -23.09 25.29 -12.44
N ALA A 32 -23.26 24.71 -13.64
CA ALA A 32 -23.19 23.26 -13.81
C ALA A 32 -21.76 22.69 -13.69
N PHE A 33 -20.74 23.42 -14.18
CA PHE A 33 -19.35 22.95 -14.16
C PHE A 33 -18.71 22.98 -12.76
N ALA A 34 -19.13 23.89 -11.88
CA ALA A 34 -18.65 23.95 -10.50
C ALA A 34 -19.19 22.79 -9.64
N GLY A 35 -20.47 22.43 -9.81
CA GLY A 35 -21.09 21.31 -9.09
C GLY A 35 -20.50 19.95 -9.46
N ILE A 36 -20.18 19.73 -10.74
CA ILE A 36 -19.57 18.47 -11.22
C ILE A 36 -18.13 18.32 -10.69
N LYS A 37 -17.36 19.40 -10.58
CA LYS A 37 -16.00 19.40 -10.00
C LYS A 37 -16.02 19.10 -8.50
N LEU A 38 -16.98 19.65 -7.76
CA LEU A 38 -17.17 19.39 -6.32
C LEU A 38 -17.63 17.96 -6.04
N LEU A 39 -18.56 17.43 -6.85
CA LEU A 39 -19.01 16.04 -6.71
C LEU A 39 -17.88 15.04 -7.05
N ALA A 40 -17.13 15.30 -8.12
CA ALA A 40 -15.99 14.47 -8.51
C ALA A 40 -14.85 14.51 -7.47
N MET A 41 -14.57 15.66 -6.87
CA MET A 41 -13.61 15.77 -5.75
C MET A 41 -14.12 15.04 -4.50
N GLY A 42 -15.41 15.14 -4.18
CA GLY A 42 -16.01 14.43 -3.05
C GLY A 42 -15.94 12.91 -3.22
N ILE A 43 -16.25 12.40 -4.42
CA ILE A 43 -16.12 10.96 -4.74
C ILE A 43 -14.66 10.53 -4.69
N ALA A 44 -13.72 11.29 -5.27
CA ALA A 44 -12.30 10.98 -5.21
C ALA A 44 -11.77 10.94 -3.76
N PHE A 45 -12.25 11.83 -2.89
CA PHE A 45 -11.90 11.85 -1.48
C PHE A 45 -12.50 10.65 -0.72
N LEU A 46 -13.75 10.31 -0.98
CA LEU A 46 -14.41 9.13 -0.37
C LEU A 46 -13.74 7.82 -0.81
N VAL A 47 -13.37 7.71 -2.09
CA VAL A 47 -12.62 6.56 -2.63
C VAL A 47 -11.22 6.51 -2.05
N GLY A 48 -10.48 7.64 -2.02
CA GLY A 48 -9.15 7.70 -1.43
C GLY A 48 -9.14 7.38 0.06
N ALA A 49 -10.11 7.90 0.81
CA ALA A 49 -10.30 7.59 2.23
C ALA A 49 -10.66 6.11 2.44
N HIS A 50 -11.54 5.54 1.61
CA HIS A 50 -11.83 4.10 1.66
C HIS A 50 -10.57 3.29 1.40
N VAL A 51 -9.86 3.50 0.29
CA VAL A 51 -8.62 2.76 -0.04
C VAL A 51 -7.58 2.83 1.09
N PHE A 52 -7.42 3.98 1.73
CA PHE A 52 -6.53 4.14 2.89
C PHE A 52 -6.98 3.31 4.11
N LEU A 53 -8.29 3.19 4.36
CA LEU A 53 -8.84 2.43 5.49
C LEU A 53 -8.76 0.90 5.29
N ILE A 54 -8.81 0.42 4.05
CA ILE A 54 -8.74 -1.03 3.73
C ILE A 54 -7.31 -1.54 3.47
N THR A 55 -6.29 -0.68 3.55
CA THR A 55 -4.90 -1.15 3.41
C THR A 55 -4.46 -1.87 4.69
N PRO A 56 -4.09 -3.16 4.65
CA PRO A 56 -3.58 -3.85 5.83
C PRO A 56 -2.28 -3.19 6.30
N LYS A 57 -2.24 -2.81 7.57
CA LYS A 57 -1.01 -2.31 8.21
C LYS A 57 -0.08 -3.51 8.41
N ALA A 58 0.87 -3.72 7.49
CA ALA A 58 1.99 -4.59 7.76
C ALA A 58 2.70 -4.08 9.02
N ARG A 59 2.68 -4.87 10.10
CA ARG A 59 3.40 -4.53 11.32
C ARG A 59 4.81 -5.07 11.17
N ALA A 60 5.82 -4.28 11.54
CA ALA A 60 7.21 -4.70 11.52
C ALA A 60 7.53 -5.92 12.42
N HIS A 61 6.54 -6.43 13.17
CA HIS A 61 6.63 -7.61 14.04
C HIS A 61 5.83 -8.82 13.54
N ASP A 62 5.23 -8.74 12.35
CA ASP A 62 4.44 -9.83 11.79
C ASP A 62 5.14 -10.44 10.57
N ALA A 63 5.19 -11.77 10.54
CA ALA A 63 5.45 -12.52 9.34
C ALA A 63 4.27 -12.36 8.37
N LEU A 64 4.58 -12.27 7.07
CA LEU A 64 3.58 -12.09 6.04
C LEU A 64 2.68 -13.33 5.91
N PRO A 65 1.45 -13.16 5.39
CA PRO A 65 0.59 -14.28 5.07
C PRO A 65 1.25 -15.29 4.13
N THR A 66 1.16 -16.57 4.49
CA THR A 66 1.55 -17.70 3.64
C THR A 66 0.37 -18.65 3.41
N ALA A 67 0.55 -19.68 2.60
CA ALA A 67 -0.47 -20.73 2.44
C ALA A 67 -0.80 -21.44 3.78
N ALA A 68 0.20 -21.63 4.64
CA ALA A 68 0.04 -22.28 5.94
C ALA A 68 -0.45 -21.30 7.04
N GLN A 69 -0.13 -20.02 6.92
CA GLN A 69 -0.63 -18.95 7.81
C GLN A 69 -1.29 -17.84 6.97
N PRO A 70 -2.56 -18.01 6.52
CA PRO A 70 -3.22 -17.06 5.61
C PRO A 70 -3.46 -15.65 6.19
N GLN A 71 -3.32 -15.50 7.50
CA GLN A 71 -3.43 -14.21 8.20
C GLN A 71 -2.06 -13.67 8.64
N GLY A 72 -0.97 -14.35 8.28
CA GLY A 72 0.34 -14.13 8.88
C GLY A 72 0.39 -14.57 10.33
N TRP A 73 1.48 -14.23 11.02
CA TRP A 73 1.66 -14.50 12.44
C TRP A 73 2.69 -13.55 13.04
N SER A 74 2.66 -13.35 14.36
CA SER A 74 3.58 -12.43 15.03
C SER A 74 4.78 -13.13 15.62
N TYR A 75 5.98 -12.58 15.42
CA TYR A 75 7.17 -13.08 16.09
C TYR A 75 7.08 -12.81 17.61
N PRO A 76 7.52 -13.76 18.46
CA PRO A 76 7.68 -13.52 19.89
C PRO A 76 8.56 -12.31 20.16
N PHE A 77 8.16 -11.47 21.13
CA PHE A 77 8.92 -10.27 21.49
C PHE A 77 10.36 -10.59 21.94
N SER A 78 10.57 -11.77 22.54
CA SER A 78 11.90 -12.26 22.93
C SER A 78 12.86 -12.49 21.75
N CYS A 79 12.33 -12.60 20.52
CA CYS A 79 13.12 -12.87 19.32
C CYS A 79 13.25 -11.66 18.40
N CYS A 80 12.20 -10.83 18.30
CA CYS A 80 12.11 -9.81 17.25
C CYS A 80 12.39 -8.39 17.74
N SER A 81 12.16 -8.09 19.03
CA SER A 81 12.21 -6.73 19.60
C SER A 81 11.52 -5.62 18.79
N GLY A 82 10.69 -5.98 17.79
CA GLY A 82 9.99 -5.09 16.88
C GLY A 82 10.57 -4.91 15.47
N TYR A 83 11.78 -5.42 15.14
CA TYR A 83 12.38 -5.28 13.79
C TYR A 83 13.54 -6.24 13.46
N ASP A 84 13.84 -7.24 14.31
CA ASP A 84 15.01 -8.11 14.12
C ASP A 84 14.77 -9.27 13.14
N CYS A 85 13.51 -9.65 12.89
CA CYS A 85 13.13 -10.88 12.18
C CYS A 85 12.70 -10.65 10.73
N ARG A 86 13.03 -11.60 9.86
CA ARG A 86 12.57 -11.66 8.47
C ARG A 86 12.46 -13.10 7.97
N GLU A 87 11.60 -13.31 6.97
CA GLU A 87 11.62 -14.52 6.16
C GLU A 87 12.93 -14.59 5.36
N VAL A 88 13.49 -15.79 5.26
CA VAL A 88 14.69 -16.06 4.45
C VAL A 88 14.44 -17.23 3.52
N ALA A 89 15.12 -17.22 2.38
CA ALA A 89 15.05 -18.34 1.43
C ALA A 89 15.66 -19.60 2.05
N ASP A 90 15.17 -20.78 1.66
CA ASP A 90 15.63 -22.07 2.17
C ASP A 90 17.15 -22.26 2.03
N ASN A 91 17.75 -21.72 0.96
CA ASN A 91 19.19 -21.82 0.73
C ASN A 91 20.04 -20.84 1.57
N ALA A 92 19.43 -19.95 2.36
CA ALA A 92 20.13 -19.13 3.33
C ALA A 92 20.48 -19.92 4.61
N ILE A 93 19.81 -21.05 4.83
CA ILE A 93 19.96 -21.91 6.01
C ILE A 93 20.39 -23.30 5.56
N GLY A 94 21.68 -23.62 5.73
CA GLY A 94 22.20 -24.96 5.48
C GLY A 94 21.91 -25.90 6.63
N GLU A 95 21.34 -27.07 6.38
CA GLU A 95 21.19 -28.11 7.40
C GLU A 95 22.40 -29.05 7.38
N ARG A 96 23.03 -29.25 8.54
CA ARG A 96 24.19 -30.13 8.71
C ARG A 96 24.05 -31.03 9.93
N PRO A 97 24.86 -32.09 10.08
CA PRO A 97 24.82 -32.95 11.27
C PRO A 97 25.02 -32.18 12.59
N GLU A 98 25.80 -31.10 12.57
CA GLU A 98 26.06 -30.24 13.72
C GLU A 98 24.91 -29.28 14.07
N GLY A 99 24.01 -28.97 13.13
CA GLY A 99 22.93 -28.00 13.31
C GLY A 99 22.56 -27.25 12.03
N TYR A 100 21.97 -26.07 12.21
CA TYR A 100 21.66 -25.15 11.12
C TYR A 100 22.80 -24.14 10.93
N VAL A 101 23.20 -23.92 9.69
CA VAL A 101 24.24 -22.98 9.30
C VAL A 101 23.60 -21.80 8.62
N ILE A 102 23.87 -20.59 9.13
CA ILE A 102 23.49 -19.36 8.44
C ILE A 102 24.52 -19.12 7.34
N GLU A 103 24.17 -19.39 6.08
CA GLU A 103 25.14 -19.39 4.97
C GLU A 103 25.79 -18.01 4.76
N GLY A 104 25.08 -16.92 5.09
CA GLY A 104 25.61 -15.55 4.99
C GLY A 104 26.70 -15.20 6.01
N THR A 105 26.70 -15.83 7.19
CA THR A 105 27.63 -15.50 8.29
C THR A 105 28.56 -16.66 8.67
N GLY A 106 28.21 -17.89 8.28
CA GLY A 106 28.86 -19.12 8.73
C GLY A 106 28.53 -19.51 10.16
N GLU A 107 27.61 -18.81 10.84
CA GLU A 107 27.19 -19.15 12.20
C GLU A 107 26.48 -20.52 12.21
N VAL A 108 26.92 -21.41 13.11
CA VAL A 108 26.28 -22.71 13.34
C VAL A 108 25.43 -22.66 14.61
N ILE A 109 24.15 -22.96 14.46
CA ILE A 109 23.16 -23.07 15.54
C ILE A 109 22.85 -24.55 15.75
N THR A 110 23.39 -25.12 16.83
CA THR A 110 23.21 -26.55 17.12
C THR A 110 21.75 -26.90 17.37
N TYR A 111 21.33 -28.14 17.10
CA TYR A 111 19.93 -28.56 17.29
C TYR A 111 19.39 -28.42 18.72
N ALA A 112 20.27 -28.38 19.73
CA ALA A 112 19.90 -28.19 21.13
C ALA A 112 19.81 -26.70 21.54
N ASP A 113 20.13 -25.79 20.62
CA ASP A 113 20.14 -24.35 20.90
C ASP A 113 18.71 -23.84 21.11
N SER A 114 18.49 -23.17 22.24
CA SER A 114 17.20 -22.60 22.62
C SER A 114 16.68 -21.49 21.68
N ARG A 115 17.56 -20.94 20.83
CA ARG A 115 17.21 -19.95 19.79
C ARG A 115 16.42 -20.56 18.64
N ILE A 116 16.44 -21.89 18.48
CA ILE A 116 15.62 -22.59 17.49
C ILE A 116 14.15 -22.59 17.93
N LYS A 117 13.27 -22.17 17.03
CA LYS A 117 11.82 -22.11 17.21
C LYS A 117 11.12 -22.81 16.05
N ASN A 118 9.88 -23.25 16.24
CA ASN A 118 9.08 -23.77 15.14
C ASN A 118 8.48 -22.64 14.33
N SER A 119 8.60 -22.71 13.01
CA SER A 119 7.90 -21.79 12.11
C SER A 119 6.49 -22.30 11.82
N PRO A 120 5.43 -21.58 12.21
CA PRO A 120 4.05 -22.03 12.02
C PRO A 120 3.56 -21.93 10.57
N ASP A 121 4.32 -21.25 9.71
CA ASP A 121 4.01 -21.01 8.30
C ASP A 121 4.80 -21.89 7.32
N GLY A 122 5.66 -22.77 7.85
CA GLY A 122 6.41 -23.74 7.06
C GLY A 122 7.58 -23.16 6.26
N VAL A 123 7.99 -21.91 6.49
CA VAL A 123 9.20 -21.33 5.87
C VAL A 123 10.21 -20.92 6.94
N PHE A 124 11.46 -20.67 6.54
CA PHE A 124 12.49 -20.21 7.48
C PHE A 124 12.35 -18.73 7.80
N HIS A 125 12.49 -18.38 9.08
CA HIS A 125 12.67 -16.99 9.50
C HIS A 125 13.90 -16.83 10.36
N TRP A 126 14.69 -15.82 10.03
CA TRP A 126 15.93 -15.53 10.74
C TRP A 126 15.82 -14.16 11.41
N CYS A 127 16.02 -14.16 12.73
CA CYS A 127 16.13 -12.96 13.54
C CYS A 127 17.59 -12.72 13.87
N SER A 128 18.10 -11.57 13.48
CA SER A 128 19.48 -11.15 13.73
C SER A 128 19.50 -9.81 14.44
N VAL A 129 20.57 -9.50 15.16
CA VAL A 129 20.70 -8.24 15.90
C VAL A 129 20.44 -7.05 14.96
N ALA A 130 19.43 -6.23 15.30
CA ALA A 130 18.97 -5.08 14.53
C ALA A 130 18.51 -5.41 13.09
N GLY A 131 18.17 -6.67 12.82
CA GLY A 131 17.80 -7.15 11.48
C GLY A 131 18.97 -7.16 10.48
N ALA A 132 20.21 -7.07 10.95
CA ALA A 132 21.39 -7.01 10.10
C ALA A 132 21.63 -8.32 9.32
N ASN A 133 22.07 -8.24 8.06
CA ASN A 133 22.32 -9.44 7.24
C ASN A 133 23.60 -10.20 7.62
N ASP A 134 24.43 -9.60 8.45
CA ASP A 134 25.68 -10.11 9.00
C ASP A 134 25.67 -10.16 10.54
N GLY A 135 24.52 -9.88 11.16
CA GLY A 135 24.38 -9.87 12.62
C GLY A 135 24.32 -11.26 13.24
N HIS A 136 24.66 -11.36 14.52
CA HIS A 136 24.47 -12.58 15.30
C HIS A 136 23.00 -13.01 15.36
N THR A 137 22.76 -14.32 15.35
CA THR A 137 21.40 -14.85 15.42
C THR A 137 20.79 -14.71 16.81
N VAL A 138 19.61 -14.08 16.87
CA VAL A 138 18.75 -13.97 18.05
C VAL A 138 17.84 -15.20 18.13
N CYS A 139 17.13 -15.51 17.05
CA CYS A 139 16.27 -16.70 16.92
C CYS A 139 16.28 -17.20 15.47
N LEU A 140 16.09 -18.51 15.32
CA LEU A 140 15.88 -19.16 14.02
C LEU A 140 14.58 -19.95 14.06
N PHE A 141 13.60 -19.56 13.25
CA PHE A 141 12.34 -20.30 13.08
C PHE A 141 12.51 -21.28 11.92
N VAL A 142 12.30 -22.55 12.22
CA VAL A 142 12.53 -23.66 11.30
C VAL A 142 11.18 -24.31 10.94
N PRO A 143 10.92 -24.63 9.66
CA PRO A 143 9.74 -25.38 9.25
C PRO A 143 9.60 -26.71 10.02
N PRO A 144 8.38 -27.11 10.42
CA PRO A 144 8.17 -28.41 11.03
C PRO A 144 8.57 -29.51 10.05
N ARG A 145 9.45 -30.42 10.47
CA ARG A 145 9.72 -31.64 9.70
C ARG A 145 8.57 -32.61 9.97
N GLY A 146 7.97 -33.15 8.90
CA GLY A 146 7.08 -34.29 9.04
C GLY A 146 7.86 -35.46 9.63
N PHE A 147 7.37 -36.06 10.71
CA PHE A 147 7.92 -37.27 11.32
C PHE A 147 7.34 -38.52 10.65
#